data_AF-A0A0J9WPE7-F1
#
_entry.id   AF-A0A0J9WPE7-F1
#
_cell.length_a   1.000
_cell.length_b   1.000
_cell.length_c   1.000
_cell.angle_alpha   90.00
_cell.angle_beta   90.00
_cell.angle_gamma   90.00
#
_symmetry.space_group_name_H-M   'P 1'
#
loop_
_entity.id
_entity.type
_entity.pdbx_description
1 polymer ?
#
loop_
_entity_poly.entity_id
_entity_poly.type
_entity_poly.pdbx_seq_one_letter_code
_entity_poly.pdbx_strand_id
1 'polypeptide(L)'
;MEGIFLAAAQDPDPTKMEAVWREQIKVFEPKDREVLEKPNTFQSAIRVFRQVYAQGGVGHGREMKLNTEPWGFNVEDIDYEGIRLWYGSADENTSPEMGRYMAGRLPKAVYKEYPGETHYTIWREELVTEFLKDLLG
;
A
#
# COMPACT_ATOMS: atom_id res chain seq x y z
N MET A 1 6.80 -16.24 -0.31
CA MET A 1 6.41 -15.24 -1.33
C MET A 1 7.57 -14.28 -1.59
N GLU A 2 8.12 -13.64 -0.54
CA GLU A 2 9.22 -12.66 -0.64
C GLU A 2 10.47 -13.14 -1.42
N GLY A 3 10.94 -14.38 -1.20
CA GLY A 3 12.13 -14.89 -1.88
C GLY A 3 12.02 -14.93 -3.41
N ILE A 4 10.81 -15.15 -3.95
CA ILE A 4 10.56 -15.19 -5.40
C ILE A 4 10.59 -13.77 -5.98
N PHE A 5 10.00 -12.81 -5.27
CA PHE A 5 10.02 -11.39 -5.67
C PHE A 5 11.43 -10.82 -5.63
N LEU A 6 12.20 -11.11 -4.58
CA LEU A 6 13.60 -10.70 -4.47
C LEU A 6 14.43 -11.22 -5.65
N ALA A 7 14.36 -12.51 -5.93
CA ALA A 7 15.11 -13.12 -7.03
C ALA A 7 14.73 -12.50 -8.39
N ALA A 8 13.44 -12.34 -8.67
CA ALA A 8 12.96 -11.78 -9.93
C ALA A 8 13.28 -10.27 -10.10
N ALA A 9 13.30 -9.52 -9.00
CA ALA A 9 13.66 -8.11 -9.02
C ALA A 9 15.15 -7.87 -9.32
N GLN A 10 16.03 -8.74 -8.84
CA GLN A 10 17.48 -8.67 -9.06
C GLN A 10 17.94 -9.32 -10.38
N ASP A 11 17.06 -10.06 -11.06
CA ASP A 11 17.39 -10.66 -12.34
C ASP A 11 17.63 -9.56 -13.41
N PRO A 12 18.73 -9.65 -14.18
CA PRO A 12 18.99 -8.73 -15.28
C PRO A 12 17.94 -8.82 -16.40
N ASP A 13 17.25 -9.95 -16.54
CA ASP A 13 16.12 -10.10 -17.46
C ASP A 13 14.88 -9.37 -16.89
N PRO A 14 14.44 -8.26 -17.51
CA PRO A 14 13.31 -7.48 -16.98
C PRO A 14 11.99 -8.26 -17.02
N THR A 15 11.88 -9.32 -17.83
CA THR A 15 10.65 -10.11 -17.96
C THR A 15 10.38 -11.01 -16.76
N LYS A 16 11.39 -11.27 -15.92
CA LYS A 16 11.25 -12.15 -14.74
C LYS A 16 10.32 -11.56 -13.70
N MET A 17 10.49 -10.27 -13.40
CA MET A 17 9.60 -9.58 -12.46
C MET A 17 8.18 -9.48 -13.03
N GLU A 18 8.04 -9.27 -14.34
CA GLU A 18 6.74 -9.30 -15.00
C GLU A 18 6.04 -10.67 -14.82
N ALA A 19 6.75 -11.77 -15.05
CA ALA A 19 6.19 -13.12 -14.90
C ALA A 19 5.74 -13.39 -13.46
N VAL A 20 6.56 -13.03 -12.46
CA VAL A 20 6.20 -13.17 -11.04
C VAL A 20 4.96 -12.34 -10.71
N TRP A 21 4.90 -11.09 -11.18
CA TRP A 21 3.77 -10.21 -10.91
C TRP A 21 2.48 -10.73 -11.58
N ARG A 22 2.58 -11.26 -12.80
CA ARG A 22 1.45 -11.87 -13.51
C ARG A 22 0.88 -13.08 -12.78
N GLU A 23 1.73 -13.94 -12.21
CA GLU A 23 1.26 -15.07 -11.40
C GLU A 23 0.66 -14.61 -10.06
N GLN A 24 1.27 -13.61 -9.42
CA GLN A 24 0.74 -13.05 -8.16
C GLN A 24 -0.66 -12.48 -8.34
N ILE A 25 -0.93 -11.74 -9.43
CA ILE A 25 -2.24 -11.11 -9.63
C ILE A 25 -3.38 -12.12 -9.60
N LYS A 26 -3.15 -13.37 -10.05
CA LYS A 26 -4.19 -14.41 -10.13
C LYS A 26 -4.79 -14.79 -8.78
N VAL A 27 -4.07 -14.57 -7.67
CA VAL A 27 -4.57 -14.89 -6.32
C VAL A 27 -5.38 -13.77 -5.69
N PHE A 28 -5.40 -12.58 -6.28
CA PHE A 28 -6.21 -11.46 -5.79
C PHE A 28 -7.69 -11.60 -6.18
N GLU A 29 -8.54 -10.92 -5.43
CA GLU A 29 -9.96 -10.88 -5.71
C GLU A 29 -10.24 -10.31 -7.11
N PRO A 30 -11.36 -10.69 -7.76
CA PRO A 30 -11.70 -10.19 -9.10
C PRO A 30 -11.65 -8.66 -9.22
N LYS A 31 -12.12 -7.94 -8.20
CA LYS A 31 -12.17 -6.46 -8.21
C LYS A 31 -10.77 -5.83 -8.15
N ASP A 32 -9.84 -6.44 -7.42
CA ASP A 32 -8.44 -6.00 -7.37
C ASP A 32 -7.73 -6.24 -8.69
N ARG A 33 -7.97 -7.42 -9.30
CA ARG A 33 -7.41 -7.76 -10.61
C ARG A 33 -7.79 -6.74 -11.67
N GLU A 34 -9.03 -6.27 -11.67
CA GLU A 34 -9.50 -5.23 -12.60
C GLU A 34 -8.65 -3.94 -12.55
N VAL A 35 -8.14 -3.58 -11.37
CA VAL A 35 -7.29 -2.39 -11.19
C VAL A 35 -5.81 -2.70 -11.47
N LEU A 36 -5.33 -3.85 -11.00
CA LEU A 36 -3.93 -4.26 -11.08
C LEU A 36 -3.50 -4.71 -12.48
N GLU A 37 -4.42 -5.20 -13.30
CA GLU A 37 -4.17 -5.62 -14.68
C GLU A 37 -4.16 -4.46 -15.69
N LYS A 38 -4.60 -3.25 -15.28
CA LYS A 38 -4.51 -2.06 -16.14
C LYS A 38 -3.06 -1.81 -16.54
N PRO A 39 -2.75 -1.50 -17.81
CA PRO A 39 -1.36 -1.42 -18.30
C PRO A 39 -0.44 -0.53 -17.45
N ASN A 40 -0.91 0.66 -17.06
CA ASN A 40 -0.12 1.59 -16.25
C ASN A 40 0.12 1.09 -14.83
N THR A 41 -0.90 0.51 -14.17
CA THR A 41 -0.78 -0.06 -12.82
C THR A 41 0.15 -1.27 -12.82
N PHE A 42 -0.06 -2.17 -13.77
CA PHE A 42 0.74 -3.38 -13.93
C PHE A 42 2.23 -3.08 -14.12
N GLN A 43 2.54 -2.15 -15.03
CA GLN A 43 3.92 -1.72 -15.27
C GLN A 43 4.52 -0.94 -14.10
N SER A 44 3.71 -0.17 -13.38
CA SER A 44 4.15 0.52 -12.16
C SER A 44 4.54 -0.47 -11.06
N ALA A 45 3.75 -1.51 -10.84
CA ALA A 45 4.06 -2.54 -9.85
C ALA A 45 5.40 -3.24 -10.15
N ILE A 46 5.66 -3.60 -11.42
CA ILE A 46 6.95 -4.18 -11.84
C ILE A 46 8.12 -3.25 -11.47
N ARG A 47 8.01 -1.95 -11.80
CA ARG A 47 9.06 -0.96 -11.46
C ARG A 47 9.25 -0.83 -9.96
N VAL A 48 8.16 -0.78 -9.19
CA VAL A 48 8.20 -0.67 -7.72
C VAL A 48 8.92 -1.88 -7.13
N PHE A 49 8.54 -3.11 -7.48
CA PHE A 49 9.18 -4.30 -6.90
C PHE A 49 10.64 -4.44 -7.30
N ARG A 50 11.02 -4.08 -8.54
CA ARG A 50 12.44 -4.00 -8.93
C ARG A 50 13.21 -3.01 -8.05
N GLN A 51 12.62 -1.87 -7.74
CA GLN A 51 13.26 -0.85 -6.91
C GLN A 51 13.32 -1.25 -5.42
N VAL A 52 12.25 -1.82 -4.87
CA VAL A 52 12.16 -2.28 -3.46
C VAL A 52 13.31 -3.25 -3.14
N TYR A 53 13.62 -4.16 -4.07
CA TYR A 53 14.65 -5.18 -3.88
C TYR A 53 15.97 -4.88 -4.59
N ALA A 54 16.17 -3.67 -5.12
CA ALA A 54 17.39 -3.28 -5.84
C ALA A 54 18.66 -3.44 -4.97
N GLN A 55 18.52 -3.28 -3.65
CA GLN A 55 19.61 -3.43 -2.67
C GLN A 55 19.56 -4.75 -1.90
N GLY A 56 18.72 -5.70 -2.32
CA GLY A 56 18.46 -6.96 -1.62
C GLY A 56 17.29 -6.89 -0.62
N GLY A 57 17.04 -7.99 0.09
CA GLY A 57 15.87 -8.13 0.98
C GLY A 57 16.03 -7.58 2.41
N VAL A 58 17.23 -7.13 2.79
CA VAL A 58 17.52 -6.70 4.19
C VAL A 58 16.67 -5.51 4.61
N GLY A 59 16.42 -4.56 3.69
CA GLY A 59 15.57 -3.39 3.96
C GLY A 59 14.14 -3.78 4.31
N HIS A 60 13.54 -4.68 3.52
CA HIS A 60 12.21 -5.21 3.76
C HIS A 60 12.10 -5.93 5.13
N GLY A 61 13.05 -6.82 5.44
CA GLY A 61 13.07 -7.50 6.73
C GLY A 61 13.20 -6.53 7.92
N ARG A 62 13.98 -5.45 7.77
CA ARG A 62 14.10 -4.41 8.79
C ARG A 62 12.80 -3.62 8.98
N GLU A 63 12.12 -3.29 7.89
CA GLU A 63 10.82 -2.61 7.93
C GLU A 63 9.78 -3.45 8.68
N MET A 64 9.67 -4.75 8.36
CA MET A 64 8.74 -5.65 9.04
C MET A 64 8.98 -5.71 10.56
N LYS A 65 10.25 -5.69 10.97
CA LYS A 65 10.60 -5.60 12.39
C LYS A 65 10.13 -4.27 12.99
N LEU A 66 10.47 -3.13 12.37
CA LEU A 66 10.10 -1.80 12.85
C LEU A 66 8.59 -1.60 12.98
N ASN A 67 7.81 -2.18 12.05
CA ASN A 67 6.34 -2.12 12.09
C ASN A 67 5.73 -2.80 13.32
N THR A 68 6.50 -3.63 14.04
CA THR A 68 6.05 -4.34 15.25
C THR A 68 6.76 -3.87 16.53
N GLU A 69 7.61 -2.85 16.42
CA GLU A 69 8.33 -2.26 17.55
C GLU A 69 7.70 -0.93 17.99
N PRO A 70 7.90 -0.51 19.26
CA PRO A 70 7.49 0.83 19.69
C PRO A 70 8.13 1.92 18.83
N TRP A 71 7.32 2.88 18.36
CA TRP A 71 7.79 3.95 17.46
C TRP A 71 8.66 5.02 18.15
N GLY A 72 8.78 4.97 19.48
CA GLY A 72 9.56 5.92 20.26
C GLY A 72 8.84 7.24 20.56
N PHE A 73 7.55 7.35 20.20
CA PHE A 73 6.66 8.45 20.57
C PHE A 73 5.22 7.92 20.68
N ASN A 74 4.35 8.62 21.41
CA ASN A 74 2.92 8.31 21.41
C ASN A 74 2.25 9.02 20.24
N VAL A 75 1.38 8.32 19.52
CA VAL A 75 0.64 8.94 18.40
C VAL A 75 -0.27 10.07 18.90
N GLU A 76 -0.74 9.96 20.14
CA GLU A 76 -1.52 10.98 20.85
C GLU A 76 -0.78 12.31 21.05
N ASP A 77 0.56 12.31 21.00
CA ASP A 77 1.38 13.52 21.17
C ASP A 77 1.51 14.31 19.84
N ILE A 78 0.95 13.82 18.73
CA ILE A 78 0.99 14.51 17.44
C ILE A 78 -0.07 15.60 17.36
N ASP A 79 0.37 16.86 17.32
CA ASP A 79 -0.51 18.04 17.29
C ASP A 79 -0.81 18.57 15.86
N TYR A 80 -0.36 17.87 14.82
CA TYR A 80 -0.53 18.29 13.42
C TYR A 80 -1.97 18.06 12.91
N GLU A 81 -2.58 19.08 12.31
CA GLU A 81 -4.00 19.06 11.89
C GLU A 81 -4.23 18.58 10.44
N GLY A 82 -3.14 18.41 9.68
CA GLY A 82 -3.18 17.98 8.28
C GLY A 82 -3.25 16.47 8.08
N ILE A 83 -3.47 15.68 9.15
CA ILE A 83 -3.51 14.22 9.05
C ILE A 83 -4.81 13.80 8.38
N ARG A 84 -4.69 13.03 7.29
CA ARG A 84 -5.81 12.40 6.57
C ARG A 84 -5.62 10.89 6.60
N LEU A 85 -6.68 10.18 6.95
CA LEU A 85 -6.73 8.73 7.01
C LEU A 85 -7.84 8.25 6.05
N TRP A 86 -7.46 7.85 4.85
CA TRP A 86 -8.37 7.28 3.85
C TRP A 86 -8.30 5.77 3.85
N TYR A 87 -9.45 5.11 4.02
CA TYR A 87 -9.55 3.66 4.11
C TYR A 87 -10.64 3.12 3.19
N GLY A 88 -10.39 1.96 2.58
CA GLY A 88 -11.42 1.24 1.83
C GLY A 88 -12.20 0.33 2.77
N SER A 89 -13.53 0.36 2.75
CA SER A 89 -14.35 -0.40 3.70
C SER A 89 -14.23 -1.93 3.55
N ALA A 90 -13.65 -2.40 2.45
CA ALA A 90 -13.40 -3.81 2.14
C ALA A 90 -11.89 -4.11 2.07
N ASP A 91 -11.04 -3.28 2.68
CA ASP A 91 -9.61 -3.56 2.82
C ASP A 91 -9.39 -4.63 3.91
N GLU A 92 -8.85 -5.79 3.51
CA GLU A 92 -8.48 -6.87 4.43
C GLU A 92 -6.99 -6.85 4.84
N ASN A 93 -6.16 -6.05 4.16
CA ASN A 93 -4.73 -5.93 4.43
C ASN A 93 -4.46 -4.91 5.54
N THR A 94 -5.06 -3.74 5.42
CA THR A 94 -4.98 -2.61 6.36
C THR A 94 -6.39 -2.19 6.72
N SER A 95 -7.04 -2.97 7.59
CA SER A 95 -8.48 -2.89 7.73
C SER A 95 -9.00 -1.54 8.25
N PRO A 96 -10.24 -1.15 7.92
CA PRO A 96 -10.89 0.05 8.46
C PRO A 96 -10.88 0.11 10.00
N GLU A 97 -10.92 -1.02 10.69
CA GLU A 97 -10.82 -1.10 12.15
C GLU A 97 -9.47 -0.54 12.64
N MET A 98 -8.38 -0.87 11.95
CA MET A 98 -7.05 -0.32 12.26
C MET A 98 -7.03 1.20 12.03
N GLY A 99 -7.64 1.68 10.94
CA GLY A 99 -7.74 3.11 10.65
C GLY A 99 -8.56 3.88 11.68
N ARG A 100 -9.71 3.35 12.10
CA ARG A 100 -10.55 3.94 13.16
C ARG A 100 -9.85 3.93 14.51
N TYR A 101 -9.11 2.86 14.83
CA TYR A 101 -8.27 2.81 16.03
C TYR A 101 -7.21 3.94 16.04
N MET A 102 -6.53 4.15 14.91
CA MET A 102 -5.55 5.23 14.76
C MET A 102 -6.20 6.61 14.86
N ALA A 103 -7.32 6.82 14.18
CA ALA A 103 -8.08 8.08 14.21
C ALA A 103 -8.54 8.46 15.63
N GLY A 104 -8.98 7.47 16.43
CA GLY A 104 -9.36 7.70 17.82
C GLY A 104 -8.20 8.14 18.73
N ARG A 105 -6.96 7.90 18.32
CA ARG A 105 -5.73 8.30 19.04
C ARG A 105 -5.05 9.53 18.44
N LEU A 106 -5.48 9.95 17.25
CA LEU A 106 -5.00 11.15 16.57
C LEU A 106 -6.17 12.15 16.53
N PRO A 107 -6.39 12.94 17.61
CA PRO A 107 -7.63 13.70 17.79
C PRO A 107 -7.88 14.76 16.71
N LYS A 108 -6.83 15.16 15.98
CA LYS A 108 -6.91 16.12 14.87
C LYS A 108 -6.92 15.48 13.47
N ALA A 109 -6.83 14.15 13.39
CA ALA A 109 -6.90 13.45 12.11
C ALA A 109 -8.34 13.45 11.57
N VAL A 110 -8.46 13.57 10.25
CA VAL A 110 -9.72 13.35 9.55
C VAL A 110 -9.72 11.95 8.97
N TYR A 111 -10.63 11.11 9.47
CA TYR A 111 -10.86 9.76 8.95
C TYR A 111 -11.98 9.76 7.92
N LYS A 112 -11.74 9.10 6.79
CA LYS A 112 -12.74 8.92 5.73
C LYS A 112 -12.66 7.51 5.17
N GLU A 113 -13.83 6.89 5.09
CA GLU A 113 -13.97 5.52 4.59
C GLU A 113 -14.69 5.53 3.23
N TYR A 114 -14.20 4.73 2.30
CA TYR A 114 -14.71 4.61 0.94
C TYR A 114 -15.44 3.27 0.78
N PRO A 115 -16.78 3.29 0.68
CA PRO A 115 -17.59 2.07 0.65
C PRO A 115 -17.23 1.12 -0.49
N GLY A 116 -16.99 -0.14 -0.13
CA GLY A 116 -16.67 -1.22 -1.05
C GLY A 116 -15.27 -1.16 -1.64
N GLU A 117 -14.43 -0.17 -1.30
CA GLU A 117 -13.05 -0.12 -1.76
C GLU A 117 -12.17 -1.09 -0.98
N THR A 118 -11.26 -1.75 -1.70
CA THR A 118 -10.27 -2.68 -1.16
C THR A 118 -8.92 -1.97 -0.98
N HIS A 119 -7.92 -2.72 -0.51
CA HIS A 119 -6.53 -2.27 -0.44
C HIS A 119 -5.98 -1.73 -1.77
N TYR A 120 -6.49 -2.25 -2.90
CA TYR A 120 -5.98 -1.91 -4.23
C TYR A 120 -6.91 -0.95 -4.98
N THR A 121 -8.23 -1.09 -4.84
CA THR A 121 -9.17 -0.29 -5.63
C THR A 121 -9.27 1.16 -5.17
N ILE A 122 -8.85 1.43 -3.93
CA ILE A 122 -8.76 2.78 -3.37
C ILE A 122 -7.72 3.67 -4.07
N TRP A 123 -6.74 3.08 -4.76
CA TRP A 123 -5.65 3.79 -5.44
C TRP A 123 -5.90 4.11 -6.93
N ARG A 124 -7.15 3.95 -7.41
CA ARG A 124 -7.50 4.37 -8.77
C ARG A 124 -7.39 5.89 -8.94
N GLU A 125 -7.15 6.31 -10.17
CA GLU A 125 -6.87 7.71 -10.53
C GLU A 125 -7.91 8.70 -10.00
N GLU A 126 -9.19 8.35 -10.03
CA GLU A 126 -10.28 9.20 -9.57
C GLU A 126 -10.19 9.48 -8.07
N LEU A 127 -9.90 8.43 -7.27
CA LEU A 127 -9.78 8.55 -5.81
C LEU A 127 -8.45 9.19 -5.41
N VAL A 128 -7.36 8.88 -6.09
CA VAL A 128 -6.06 9.56 -5.85
C VAL A 128 -6.20 11.06 -6.12
N THR A 129 -6.92 11.45 -7.18
CA THR A 129 -7.20 12.86 -7.45
C THR A 129 -8.04 13.51 -6.34
N GLU A 130 -9.00 12.77 -5.78
CA GLU A 130 -9.78 13.22 -4.64
C GLU A 130 -8.92 13.39 -3.38
N PHE A 131 -8.04 12.43 -3.08
CA PHE A 131 -7.11 12.48 -1.95
C PHE A 131 -6.18 13.69 -2.03
N LEU A 132 -5.65 13.96 -3.22
CA LEU A 132 -4.79 15.13 -3.44
C LEU A 132 -5.54 16.44 -3.20
N LYS A 133 -6.81 16.55 -3.60
CA LYS A 133 -7.63 17.73 -3.31
C LYS A 133 -7.89 17.86 -1.80
N ASP A 134 -8.27 16.76 -1.15
CA ASP A 134 -8.53 16.73 0.31
C ASP A 134 -7.26 17.05 1.14
N LEU A 135 -6.09 16.66 0.64
CA LEU A 135 -4.80 16.96 1.26
C LEU A 135 -4.37 18.42 1.09
N LEU A 136 -4.65 19.02 -0.07
CA LEU A 136 -4.15 20.35 -0.44
C LEU A 136 -5.12 21.50 -0.10
N GLY A 137 -6.42 21.23 0.06
CA GLY A 137 -7.46 22.24 0.26
C GLY A 137 -8.03 22.77 -1.05
#